data_AF-A0A8J3R4D4-F1
#
_entry.id   AF-A0A8J3R4D4-F1
#
_cell.length_a   1.000
_cell.length_b   1.000
_cell.length_c   1.000
_cell.angle_alpha   90.00
_cell.angle_beta   90.00
_cell.angle_gamma   90.00
#
_symmetry.space_group_name_H-M   'P 1'
#
loop_
_entity.id
_entity.type
_entity.pdbx_description
1 polymer ?
#
loop_
_entity_poly.entity_id
_entity_poly.type
_entity_poly.pdbx_seq_one_letter_code
_entity_poly.pdbx_strand_id
1 'polypeptide(L)'
;MSVEAALAKAGLAEVPGSPASVGYDNTNRAVTESFPVTAGTAKVSTLTGHLDLAGKLLIVNFTNGKCVTFTSVVFDLFRDQITAVPNGSASPVVLFDTIGTRHAGTAGTTNTFTASAVQVHAAGASYLDAALGTSYFVAGQNAGSFSSSWQFTG
;
A
#
# COMPACT_ATOMS: atom_id res chain seq x y z
N MET A 1 11.69 -9.70 11.92
CA MET A 1 10.28 -9.60 12.38
C MET A 1 9.49 -9.12 11.18
N SER A 2 8.34 -9.74 10.84
CA SER A 2 7.50 -9.24 9.73
C SER A 2 6.90 -7.88 10.11
N VAL A 3 6.44 -7.12 9.12
CA VAL A 3 5.85 -5.78 9.31
C VAL A 3 4.61 -5.88 10.22
N GLU A 4 3.79 -6.89 10.01
CA GLU A 4 2.55 -7.12 10.75
C GLU A 4 2.83 -7.54 12.19
N ALA A 5 3.89 -8.31 12.43
CA ALA A 5 4.32 -8.66 13.78
C ALA A 5 4.84 -7.41 14.54
N ALA A 6 5.48 -6.48 13.84
CA ALA A 6 5.92 -5.21 14.44
C ALA A 6 4.72 -4.29 14.76
N LEU A 7 3.75 -4.18 13.85
CA LEU A 7 2.48 -3.48 14.08
C LEU A 7 1.74 -4.06 15.28
N ALA A 8 1.54 -5.38 15.32
CA ALA A 8 0.84 -6.05 16.40
C ALA A 8 1.53 -5.83 17.76
N LYS A 9 2.87 -5.86 17.80
CA LYS A 9 3.65 -5.54 19.01
C LYS A 9 3.44 -4.10 19.48
N ALA A 10 3.16 -3.18 18.56
CA ALA A 10 2.81 -1.79 18.87
C ALA A 10 1.32 -1.57 19.18
N GLY A 11 0.52 -2.64 19.26
CA GLY A 11 -0.94 -2.56 19.46
C GLY A 11 -1.70 -2.05 18.24
N LEU A 12 -1.09 -2.15 17.06
CA LEU A 12 -1.67 -1.74 15.77
C LEU A 12 -2.01 -2.97 14.93
N ALA A 13 -3.04 -2.87 14.09
CA ALA A 13 -3.25 -3.79 12.98
C ALA A 13 -3.75 -3.07 11.74
N GLU A 14 -3.42 -3.65 10.60
CA GLU A 14 -3.89 -3.30 9.28
C GLU A 14 -4.82 -4.41 8.79
N VAL A 15 -5.93 -4.02 8.16
CA VAL A 15 -6.97 -4.94 7.68
C VAL A 15 -7.44 -4.48 6.31
N PRO A 16 -7.14 -5.23 5.24
CA PRO A 16 -7.66 -4.94 3.92
C PRO A 16 -9.16 -5.25 3.88
N GLY A 17 -9.94 -4.33 3.31
CA GLY A 17 -11.39 -4.45 3.12
C GLY A 17 -11.76 -4.81 1.68
N SER A 18 -12.87 -5.54 1.53
CA SER A 18 -13.39 -6.00 0.23
C SER A 18 -13.40 -4.92 -0.86
N PRO A 19 -13.05 -5.25 -2.13
CA PRO A 19 -12.70 -6.59 -2.63
C PRO A 19 -11.24 -7.02 -2.41
N ALA A 20 -10.47 -6.29 -1.59
CA ALA A 20 -9.13 -6.72 -1.22
C ALA A 20 -9.16 -8.02 -0.39
N SER A 21 -8.08 -8.78 -0.44
CA SER A 21 -7.91 -10.05 0.25
C SER A 21 -6.59 -10.10 0.99
N VAL A 22 -6.50 -11.00 1.98
CA VAL A 22 -5.29 -11.23 2.77
C VAL A 22 -4.89 -12.70 2.69
N GLY A 23 -3.61 -12.95 2.50
CA GLY A 23 -2.98 -14.27 2.55
C GLY A 23 -1.84 -14.28 3.57
N TYR A 24 -1.54 -15.45 4.13
CA TYR A 24 -0.36 -15.66 4.96
C TYR A 24 0.48 -16.81 4.41
N ASP A 25 1.74 -16.54 4.13
CA ASP A 25 2.73 -17.55 3.79
C ASP A 25 3.45 -18.03 5.04
N ASN A 26 3.12 -19.24 5.50
CA ASN A 26 3.75 -19.89 6.65
C ASN A 26 5.27 -20.10 6.48
N THR A 27 5.75 -20.28 5.24
CA THR A 27 7.15 -20.58 4.95
C THR A 27 7.99 -19.32 5.14
N ASN A 28 7.55 -18.22 4.53
CA ASN A 28 8.24 -16.93 4.58
C ASN A 28 7.82 -16.07 5.77
N ARG A 29 6.80 -16.51 6.54
CA ARG A 29 6.16 -15.78 7.64
C ARG A 29 5.74 -14.37 7.22
N ALA A 30 5.16 -14.27 6.02
CA ALA A 30 4.80 -13.01 5.39
C ALA A 30 3.29 -12.92 5.21
N VAL A 31 2.71 -11.76 5.49
CA VAL A 31 1.35 -11.44 5.09
C VAL A 31 1.40 -10.81 3.70
N THR A 32 0.42 -11.11 2.88
CA THR A 32 0.23 -10.50 1.56
C THR A 32 -1.16 -9.93 1.48
N GLU A 33 -1.24 -8.64 1.24
CA GLU A 33 -2.50 -7.95 0.97
C GLU A 33 -2.63 -7.75 -0.54
N SER A 34 -3.75 -8.21 -1.11
CA SER A 34 -3.99 -8.18 -2.54
C SER A 34 -5.21 -7.33 -2.86
N PHE A 35 -4.97 -6.23 -3.57
CA PHE A 35 -5.98 -5.30 -4.05
C PHE A 35 -6.17 -5.48 -5.56
N PRO A 36 -7.39 -5.79 -6.04
CA PRO A 36 -7.64 -5.90 -7.47
C PRO A 36 -7.37 -4.58 -8.19
N VAL A 37 -6.62 -4.62 -9.29
CA VAL A 37 -6.50 -3.48 -10.21
C VAL A 37 -7.81 -3.37 -10.98
N THR A 38 -8.51 -2.23 -10.84
CA THR A 38 -9.81 -2.02 -11.51
C THR A 38 -9.76 -1.05 -12.67
N ALA A 39 -8.82 -0.13 -12.64
CA ALA A 39 -8.65 0.89 -13.65
C ALA A 39 -7.23 1.45 -13.59
N GLY A 40 -6.94 2.39 -14.48
CA GLY A 40 -5.70 3.12 -14.49
C GLY A 40 -5.22 3.45 -15.89
N THR A 41 -4.09 4.13 -15.92
CA THR A 41 -3.42 4.57 -17.16
C THR A 41 -1.95 4.14 -17.19
N ALA A 42 -1.55 3.25 -16.29
CA ALA A 42 -0.15 2.85 -16.14
C ALA A 42 0.40 2.20 -17.42
N LYS A 43 1.52 2.75 -17.89
CA LYS A 43 2.29 2.27 -19.04
C LYS A 43 3.69 1.90 -18.59
N VAL A 44 4.02 0.62 -18.69
CA VAL A 44 5.34 0.08 -18.32
C VAL A 44 6.46 0.67 -19.17
N SER A 45 6.24 0.84 -20.48
CA SER A 45 7.26 1.32 -21.41
C SER A 45 7.78 2.72 -21.10
N THR A 46 6.96 3.55 -20.45
CA THR A 46 7.31 4.91 -20.07
C THR A 46 7.42 5.10 -18.56
N LEU A 47 7.09 4.09 -17.76
CA LEU A 47 6.94 4.18 -16.30
C LEU A 47 6.09 5.39 -15.87
N THR A 48 4.95 5.56 -16.53
CA THR A 48 4.02 6.68 -16.26
C THR A 48 2.61 6.20 -16.02
N GLY A 49 1.80 7.05 -15.40
CA GLY A 49 0.39 6.78 -15.13
C GLY A 49 0.19 6.16 -13.76
N HIS A 50 -0.99 5.63 -13.51
CA HIS A 50 -1.37 5.08 -12.22
C HIS A 50 -2.23 3.83 -12.37
N LEU A 51 -2.37 3.08 -11.28
CA LEU A 51 -3.29 1.96 -11.10
C LEU A 51 -4.28 2.31 -10.00
N ASP A 52 -5.56 2.18 -10.30
CA ASP A 52 -6.63 2.24 -9.31
C ASP A 52 -6.82 0.86 -8.69
N LEU A 53 -6.65 0.78 -7.38
CA LEU A 53 -6.72 -0.46 -6.62
C LEU A 53 -8.03 -0.49 -5.82
N ALA A 54 -8.85 -1.50 -6.09
CA ALA A 54 -10.11 -1.67 -5.38
C ALA A 54 -9.91 -2.26 -3.99
N GLY A 55 -10.69 -1.76 -3.05
CA GLY A 55 -10.67 -2.18 -1.65
C GLY A 55 -10.66 -1.00 -0.71
N LYS A 56 -10.41 -1.31 0.55
CA LYS A 56 -10.21 -0.33 1.62
C LYS A 56 -9.04 -0.77 2.46
N LEU A 57 -8.45 0.17 3.17
CA LEU A 57 -7.41 -0.11 4.15
C LEU A 57 -7.83 0.41 5.51
N LEU A 58 -8.13 -0.49 6.45
CA LEU A 58 -8.43 -0.13 7.82
C LEU A 58 -7.18 -0.30 8.67
N ILE A 59 -6.79 0.73 9.40
CA ILE A 59 -5.75 0.64 10.41
C ILE A 59 -6.37 0.98 11.77
N VAL A 60 -6.11 0.12 12.75
CA VAL A 60 -6.68 0.20 14.11
C VAL A 60 -5.56 0.26 15.13
N ASN A 61 -5.70 1.15 16.10
CA ASN A 61 -4.90 1.17 17.33
C ASN A 61 -5.74 0.59 18.47
N PHE A 62 -5.44 -0.64 18.87
CA PHE A 62 -6.16 -1.32 19.96
C PHE A 62 -5.86 -0.73 21.33
N THR A 63 -4.76 0.03 21.48
CA THR A 63 -4.38 0.64 22.76
C THR A 63 -5.32 1.77 23.14
N ASN A 64 -5.86 2.51 22.16
CA ASN A 64 -6.74 3.66 22.40
C ASN A 64 -8.07 3.61 21.63
N GLY A 65 -8.32 2.55 20.87
CA GLY A 65 -9.55 2.34 20.11
C GLY A 65 -9.69 3.21 18.85
N LYS A 66 -8.69 4.03 18.50
CA LYS A 66 -8.74 4.86 17.30
C LYS A 66 -8.54 4.03 16.05
N CYS A 67 -9.23 4.40 14.98
CA CYS A 67 -9.08 3.77 13.68
C CYS A 67 -9.15 4.79 12.55
N VAL A 68 -8.50 4.47 11.44
CA VAL A 68 -8.62 5.19 10.19
C VAL A 68 -8.92 4.19 9.09
N THR A 69 -9.87 4.52 8.21
CA THR A 69 -10.11 3.77 6.98
C THR A 69 -9.68 4.62 5.80
N PHE A 70 -8.92 4.05 4.88
CA PHE A 70 -8.62 4.64 3.59
C PHE A 70 -9.43 3.95 2.49
N THR A 71 -9.79 4.73 1.48
CA THR A 71 -10.45 4.32 0.24
C THR A 71 -9.65 4.84 -0.95
N SER A 72 -10.01 4.44 -2.16
CA SER A 72 -9.39 4.96 -3.40
C SER A 72 -7.86 4.82 -3.36
N VAL A 73 -7.40 3.59 -3.16
CA VAL A 73 -5.97 3.29 -3.11
C VAL A 73 -5.43 3.37 -4.53
N VAL A 74 -4.37 4.14 -4.74
CA VAL A 74 -3.77 4.37 -6.06
C VAL A 74 -2.28 4.14 -5.97
N PHE A 75 -1.76 3.34 -6.89
CA PHE A 75 -0.33 3.27 -7.14
C PHE A 75 0.03 4.16 -8.34
N ASP A 76 0.78 5.23 -8.09
CA ASP A 76 1.34 6.11 -9.11
C ASP A 76 2.70 5.56 -9.56
N LEU A 77 2.75 5.05 -10.79
CA LEU A 77 3.94 4.44 -11.37
C LEU A 77 5.03 5.47 -11.70
N PHE A 78 4.66 6.73 -11.93
CA PHE A 78 5.62 7.79 -12.22
C PHE A 78 6.31 8.29 -10.95
N ARG A 79 5.53 8.44 -9.87
CA ARG A 79 6.04 8.91 -8.58
C ARG A 79 6.56 7.80 -7.69
N ASP A 80 6.34 6.53 -8.07
CA ASP A 80 6.61 5.35 -7.26
C ASP A 80 5.91 5.40 -5.89
N GLN A 81 4.67 5.90 -5.88
CA GLN A 81 3.96 6.22 -4.64
C GLN A 81 2.64 5.46 -4.54
N ILE A 82 2.35 4.99 -3.34
CA ILE A 82 1.03 4.48 -2.96
C ILE A 82 0.32 5.57 -2.17
N THR A 83 -0.80 6.02 -2.72
CA THR A 83 -1.65 7.03 -2.10
C THR A 83 -3.01 6.43 -1.77
N ALA A 84 -3.69 6.98 -0.77
CA ALA A 84 -5.07 6.64 -0.50
C ALA A 84 -5.80 7.83 0.13
N VAL A 85 -7.12 7.84 0.00
CA VAL A 85 -7.98 8.91 0.54
C VAL A 85 -8.54 8.45 1.89
N PRO A 86 -8.27 9.16 2.99
CA PRO A 86 -8.93 8.85 4.25
C PRO A 86 -10.45 9.00 4.14
N ASN A 87 -11.20 8.10 4.76
CA ASN A 87 -12.65 8.15 4.77
C ASN A 87 -13.13 9.47 5.41
N GLY A 88 -14.03 10.18 4.73
CA GLY A 88 -14.48 11.53 5.13
C GLY A 88 -13.57 12.67 4.67
N SER A 89 -12.48 12.39 3.95
CA SER A 89 -11.63 13.38 3.28
C SER A 89 -11.85 13.36 1.77
N ALA A 90 -11.52 14.48 1.11
CA ALA A 90 -11.38 14.55 -0.35
C ALA A 90 -9.91 14.59 -0.80
N SER A 91 -8.98 14.75 0.13
CA SER A 91 -7.55 14.89 -0.17
C SER A 91 -6.83 13.56 0.03
N PRO A 92 -6.12 13.05 -1.00
CA PRO A 92 -5.29 11.85 -0.86
C PRO A 92 -4.09 12.13 0.04
N VAL A 93 -3.63 11.09 0.72
CA VAL A 93 -2.39 11.07 1.50
C VAL A 93 -1.43 10.09 0.82
N VAL A 94 -0.19 10.53 0.61
CA VAL A 94 0.89 9.62 0.20
C VAL A 94 1.28 8.78 1.40
N LEU A 95 0.94 7.49 1.37
CA LEU A 95 1.18 6.55 2.46
C LEU A 95 2.57 5.93 2.37
N PHE A 96 2.96 5.52 1.17
CA PHE A 96 4.18 4.77 0.96
C PHE A 96 4.92 5.18 -0.31
N ASP A 97 6.24 5.04 -0.28
CA ASP A 97 7.10 5.07 -1.45
C ASP A 97 7.62 3.66 -1.75
N THR A 98 7.62 3.26 -3.00
CA THR A 98 8.34 2.06 -3.44
C THR A 98 9.83 2.39 -3.63
N ILE A 99 10.70 1.53 -3.10
CA ILE A 99 12.15 1.74 -3.07
C ILE A 99 12.91 0.44 -3.37
N GLY A 100 14.24 0.53 -3.42
CA GLY A 100 15.10 -0.63 -3.68
C GLY A 100 15.13 -1.03 -5.15
N THR A 101 15.31 -2.33 -5.40
CA THR A 101 15.36 -2.87 -6.77
C THR A 101 13.97 -2.88 -7.35
N ARG A 102 13.81 -2.21 -8.49
CA ARG A 102 12.56 -2.13 -9.24
C ARG A 102 12.68 -2.88 -10.55
N HIS A 103 11.64 -3.62 -10.92
CA HIS A 103 11.54 -4.25 -12.22
C HIS A 103 10.14 -4.03 -12.79
N ALA A 104 10.08 -3.56 -14.03
CA ALA A 104 8.85 -3.42 -14.77
C ALA A 104 9.00 -4.15 -16.11
N GLY A 105 7.95 -4.85 -16.53
CA GLY A 105 8.00 -5.64 -17.75
C GLY A 105 6.61 -5.95 -18.30
N THR A 106 6.57 -6.29 -19.59
CA THR A 106 5.36 -6.69 -20.29
C THR A 106 5.57 -8.08 -20.88
N ALA A 107 4.67 -9.01 -20.57
CA ALA A 107 4.64 -10.36 -21.12
C ALA A 107 3.27 -10.61 -21.75
N GLY A 108 3.21 -10.71 -23.09
CA GLY A 108 1.94 -10.70 -23.81
C GLY A 108 1.19 -9.39 -23.57
N THR A 109 -0.04 -9.48 -23.05
CA THR A 109 -0.86 -8.33 -22.65
C THR A 109 -0.71 -7.95 -21.18
N THR A 110 0.03 -8.75 -20.40
CA THR A 110 0.21 -8.54 -18.97
C THR A 110 1.39 -7.63 -18.71
N ASN A 111 1.12 -6.51 -18.06
CA ASN A 111 2.11 -5.60 -17.52
C ASN A 111 2.38 -5.95 -16.05
N THR A 112 3.62 -5.77 -15.62
CA THR A 112 4.07 -6.04 -14.26
C THR A 112 4.96 -4.94 -13.75
N PHE A 113 4.89 -4.69 -12.45
CA PHE A 113 5.83 -3.86 -11.70
C PHE A 113 6.13 -4.52 -10.37
N THR A 114 7.37 -4.48 -9.95
CA THR A 114 7.82 -4.96 -8.64
C THR A 114 8.81 -3.99 -8.04
N ALA A 115 8.77 -3.88 -6.72
CA ALA A 115 9.77 -3.18 -5.91
C ALA A 115 10.13 -4.07 -4.72
N SER A 116 11.44 -4.27 -4.51
CA SER A 116 11.94 -5.12 -3.43
C SER A 116 11.66 -4.57 -2.03
N ALA A 117 11.35 -3.28 -1.94
CA ALA A 117 11.00 -2.64 -0.69
C ALA A 117 9.95 -1.53 -0.88
N VAL A 118 9.21 -1.26 0.18
CA VAL A 118 8.27 -0.16 0.34
C VAL A 118 8.58 0.48 1.67
N GLN A 119 8.50 1.80 1.75
CA GLN A 119 8.70 2.52 3.01
C GLN A 119 7.55 3.49 3.28
N VAL A 120 7.30 3.75 4.56
CA VAL A 120 6.33 4.77 4.99
C VAL A 120 6.81 6.13 4.53
N HIS A 121 5.98 6.84 3.78
CA HIS A 121 6.25 8.21 3.35
C HIS A 121 6.00 9.19 4.51
N ALA A 122 6.70 10.33 4.53
CA ALA A 122 6.63 11.28 5.65
C ALA A 122 5.21 11.83 5.90
N ALA A 123 4.45 12.09 4.83
CA ALA A 123 3.05 12.52 4.94
C ALA A 123 2.16 11.42 5.54
N GLY A 124 2.37 10.16 5.13
CA GLY A 124 1.68 8.99 5.66
C GLY A 124 1.97 8.79 7.14
N ALA A 125 3.24 8.84 7.54
CA ALA A 125 3.66 8.73 8.94
C ALA A 125 2.95 9.78 9.82
N SER A 126 3.09 11.06 9.46
CA SER A 126 2.47 12.17 10.19
C SER A 126 0.94 12.01 10.30
N TYR A 127 0.28 11.65 9.20
CA TYR A 127 -1.15 11.46 9.18
C TYR A 127 -1.60 10.29 10.07
N LEU A 128 -0.94 9.12 9.94
CA LEU A 128 -1.29 7.92 10.68
C LEU A 128 -1.07 8.11 12.19
N ASP A 129 0.06 8.68 12.59
CA ASP A 129 0.34 8.97 14.00
C ASP A 129 -0.71 9.91 14.60
N ALA A 130 -1.08 10.97 13.89
CA ALA A 130 -2.12 11.90 14.32
C ALA A 130 -3.51 11.24 14.41
N ALA A 131 -3.91 10.51 13.36
CA ALA A 131 -5.22 9.86 13.29
C ALA A 131 -5.37 8.74 14.32
N LEU A 132 -4.31 7.96 14.56
CA LEU A 132 -4.31 6.80 15.45
C LEU A 132 -3.84 7.15 16.87
N GLY A 133 -3.41 8.39 17.12
CA GLY A 133 -2.87 8.81 18.42
C GLY A 133 -1.68 7.95 18.86
N THR A 134 -0.70 7.79 17.97
CA THR A 134 0.52 7.02 18.21
C THR A 134 1.75 7.80 17.72
N SER A 135 2.94 7.23 17.91
CA SER A 135 4.23 7.74 17.41
C SER A 135 5.02 6.61 16.74
N TYR A 136 4.30 5.64 16.20
CA TYR A 136 4.89 4.40 15.70
C TYR A 136 5.42 4.58 14.29
N PHE A 137 4.72 5.36 13.47
CA PHE A 137 5.03 5.49 12.06
C PHE A 137 6.14 6.51 11.85
N VAL A 138 7.23 6.08 11.23
CA VAL A 138 8.37 6.97 10.93
C VAL A 138 8.62 6.98 9.43
N ALA A 139 8.93 8.15 8.87
CA ALA A 139 9.33 8.27 7.47
C ALA A 139 10.54 7.36 7.16
N GLY A 140 10.48 6.61 6.08
CA GLY A 140 11.53 5.65 5.70
C GLY A 140 11.45 4.31 6.44
N GLN A 141 10.49 4.12 7.36
CA GLN A 141 10.25 2.82 7.99
C GLN A 141 9.84 1.80 6.92
N ASN A 142 10.53 0.66 6.87
CA ASN A 142 10.19 -0.42 5.95
C ASN A 142 8.77 -0.95 6.20
N ALA A 143 7.99 -1.04 5.13
CA ALA A 143 6.60 -1.50 5.09
C ALA A 143 6.42 -2.75 4.21
N GLY A 144 7.51 -3.43 3.82
CA GLY A 144 7.45 -4.68 3.07
C GLY A 144 7.93 -4.50 1.63
N SER A 145 7.32 -5.21 0.69
CA SER A 145 7.62 -5.16 -0.76
C SER A 145 6.34 -4.95 -1.56
N PHE A 146 6.45 -4.46 -2.79
CA PHE A 146 5.29 -4.23 -3.65
C PHE A 146 5.41 -4.98 -4.96
N SER A 147 4.29 -5.56 -5.41
CA SER A 147 4.16 -6.14 -6.74
C SER A 147 2.78 -5.86 -7.29
N SER A 148 2.70 -5.56 -8.57
CA SER A 148 1.44 -5.40 -9.29
C SER A 148 1.52 -6.04 -10.67
N SER A 149 0.36 -6.53 -11.11
CA SER A 149 0.17 -7.08 -12.44
C SER A 149 -1.17 -6.59 -12.97
N TRP A 150 -1.20 -6.11 -14.22
CA TRP A 150 -2.40 -5.56 -14.83
C TRP A 150 -2.45 -5.80 -16.33
N GLN A 151 -3.67 -5.82 -16.86
CA GLN A 151 -3.94 -5.84 -18.29
C GLN A 151 -4.85 -4.67 -18.59
N PHE A 152 -4.41 -3.75 -19.44
CA PHE A 152 -5.30 -2.75 -20.03
C PHE A 152 -5.45 -3.10 -21.51
N THR A 153 -6.69 -3.29 -21.94
CA THR A 153 -7.01 -3.36 -23.35
C THR A 153 -6.82 -1.95 -23.91
N GLY A 154 -5.80 -1.77 -24.74
CA GLY A 154 -5.63 -0.57 -25.55
C GLY A 154 -6.67 -0.49 -26.66
#